data_AF-D7G1N9-F1
#
_entry.id   AF-D7G1N9-F1
#
_cell.length_a   1.000
_cell.length_b   1.000
_cell.length_c   1.000
_cell.angle_alpha   90.00
_cell.angle_beta   90.00
_cell.angle_gamma   90.00
#
_symmetry.space_group_name_H-M   'P 1'
#
loop_
_entity.id
_entity.type
_entity.pdbx_description
1 polymer ?
#
loop_
_entity_poly.entity_id
_entity_poly.type
_entity_poly.pdbx_seq_one_letter_code
_entity_poly.pdbx_strand_id
1 'polypeptide(L)'
;MQVSCELELPGNCRRAYEPLDVLTELPFLLAFALGQAFLCDILDSERFHSLSKQWYLPVVVVGSGITTSALMKNDGFVDTHESEDGMTTAVNVVSTLLVIAVGLAFVYHFFVAWKTLPGAVMISGGVAAPEDATAPVRSGNRFAQYMATAVLVAAFVALYAAFAHRRGDNWNYHYILLAWVMSLIASFDDPFSVVWLGVTTGAFLQGVGAYSFQFLFRSD
;
A
#
# COMPACT_ATOMS: atom_id res chain seq x y z
N MET A 1 -16.94 5.65 -11.96
CA MET A 1 -15.79 5.92 -12.85
C MET A 1 -16.00 7.07 -13.86
N GLN A 2 -17.13 7.80 -13.86
CA GLN A 2 -17.29 9.04 -14.68
C GLN A 2 -16.70 10.28 -14.00
N VAL A 3 -16.90 10.42 -12.67
CA VAL A 3 -16.43 11.58 -11.89
C VAL A 3 -14.92 11.75 -11.97
N SER A 4 -14.14 10.66 -12.00
CA SER A 4 -12.67 10.68 -12.12
C SER A 4 -12.19 11.29 -13.44
N CYS A 5 -12.82 10.93 -14.56
CA CYS A 5 -12.47 11.50 -15.86
C CYS A 5 -13.01 12.93 -16.05
N GLU A 6 -14.15 13.30 -15.42
CA GLU A 6 -14.64 14.69 -15.42
C GLU A 6 -13.78 15.62 -14.55
N LEU A 7 -13.13 15.08 -13.52
CA LEU A 7 -12.11 15.79 -12.72
C LEU A 7 -10.72 15.76 -13.39
N GLU A 8 -10.62 15.23 -14.61
CA GLU A 8 -9.39 15.03 -15.39
C GLU A 8 -8.33 14.16 -14.68
N LEU A 9 -8.63 13.47 -13.58
CA LEU A 9 -7.65 12.70 -12.81
C LEU A 9 -7.52 11.28 -13.39
N PRO A 10 -6.33 10.78 -13.79
CA PRO A 10 -5.19 11.43 -14.47
C PRO A 10 -5.36 11.47 -16.01
N GLY A 11 -4.49 12.21 -16.71
CA GLY A 11 -4.63 12.61 -18.14
C GLY A 11 -4.77 11.47 -19.17
N ASN A 12 -4.51 10.23 -18.78
CA ASN A 12 -4.69 9.03 -19.59
C ASN A 12 -5.93 8.23 -19.16
N CYS A 13 -7.03 8.93 -18.81
CA CYS A 13 -8.31 8.31 -18.47
C CYS A 13 -8.87 7.60 -19.71
N ARG A 14 -8.35 6.41 -20.02
CA ARG A 14 -8.99 5.48 -20.93
C ARG A 14 -10.29 5.09 -20.25
N ARG A 15 -11.40 5.74 -20.64
CA ARG A 15 -12.72 5.19 -20.33
C ARG A 15 -12.65 3.72 -20.71
N ALA A 16 -13.03 2.83 -19.81
CA ALA A 16 -13.35 1.47 -20.21
C ALA A 16 -14.46 1.59 -21.26
N TYR A 17 -14.07 1.53 -22.54
CA TYR A 17 -15.00 1.72 -23.64
C TYR A 17 -15.94 0.52 -23.73
N GLU A 18 -15.52 -0.62 -23.17
CA GLU A 18 -16.29 -1.85 -23.12
C GLU A 18 -16.67 -2.18 -21.66
N PRO A 19 -17.97 -2.35 -21.35
CA PRO A 19 -18.43 -2.82 -20.04
C PRO A 19 -17.79 -4.14 -19.58
N LEU A 20 -17.28 -4.92 -20.54
CA LEU A 20 -16.60 -6.19 -20.29
C LEU A 20 -15.28 -5.99 -19.53
N ASP A 21 -14.52 -4.93 -19.82
CA ASP A 21 -13.25 -4.65 -19.14
C ASP A 21 -13.49 -4.39 -17.64
N VAL A 22 -14.49 -3.58 -17.31
CA VAL A 22 -14.88 -3.31 -15.91
C VAL A 22 -15.27 -4.59 -15.18
N LEU A 23 -15.99 -5.49 -15.86
CA LEU A 23 -16.37 -6.79 -15.28
C LEU A 23 -15.17 -7.70 -15.02
N THR A 24 -14.07 -7.56 -15.79
CA THR A 24 -12.83 -8.30 -15.51
C THR A 24 -12.01 -7.68 -14.38
N GLU A 25 -12.05 -6.36 -14.20
CA GLU A 25 -11.30 -5.66 -13.14
C GLU A 25 -11.91 -5.85 -11.75
N LEU A 26 -13.25 -5.94 -11.66
CA LEU A 26 -13.96 -6.11 -10.40
C LEU A 26 -13.53 -7.38 -9.62
N PRO A 27 -13.40 -8.57 -10.24
CA PRO A 27 -12.82 -9.75 -9.60
C PRO A 27 -11.40 -9.54 -9.07
N PHE A 28 -10.54 -8.81 -9.79
CA PHE A 28 -9.19 -8.52 -9.31
C PHE A 28 -9.23 -7.58 -8.10
N LEU A 29 -9.97 -6.47 -8.18
CA LEU A 29 -10.16 -5.58 -7.04
C LEU A 29 -10.73 -6.32 -5.83
N LEU A 30 -11.70 -7.21 -6.05
CA LEU A 30 -12.27 -8.05 -5.00
C LEU A 30 -11.22 -8.99 -4.40
N ALA A 31 -10.41 -9.66 -5.23
CA ALA A 31 -9.34 -10.55 -4.77
C ALA A 31 -8.28 -9.80 -3.96
N PHE A 32 -7.84 -8.63 -4.43
CA PHE A 32 -6.90 -7.77 -3.70
C PHE A 32 -7.50 -7.24 -2.40
N ALA A 33 -8.77 -6.82 -2.40
CA ALA A 33 -9.46 -6.36 -1.20
C ALA A 33 -9.66 -7.48 -0.17
N LEU A 34 -10.05 -8.68 -0.61
CA LEU A 34 -10.17 -9.85 0.27
C LEU A 34 -8.81 -10.29 0.81
N GLY A 35 -7.77 -10.29 -0.04
CA GLY A 35 -6.40 -10.59 0.38
C GLY A 35 -5.89 -9.60 1.42
N GLN A 36 -6.08 -8.30 1.18
CA GLN A 36 -5.74 -7.25 2.13
C GLN A 36 -6.56 -7.36 3.42
N ALA A 37 -7.87 -7.66 3.33
CA ALA A 37 -8.72 -7.83 4.49
C ALA A 37 -8.31 -9.04 5.34
N PHE A 38 -7.93 -10.15 4.72
CA PHE A 38 -7.44 -11.34 5.41
C PHE A 38 -6.08 -11.10 6.06
N LEU A 39 -5.13 -10.52 5.31
CA LEU A 39 -3.75 -10.34 5.75
C LEU A 39 -3.58 -9.20 6.77
N CYS A 40 -4.41 -8.16 6.71
CA CYS A 40 -4.45 -7.07 7.70
C CYS A 40 -5.41 -7.34 8.86
N ASP A 41 -5.92 -8.58 8.98
CA ASP A 41 -6.84 -9.04 10.01
C ASP A 41 -8.16 -8.21 10.07
N ILE A 42 -8.56 -7.58 8.98
CA ILE A 42 -9.81 -6.77 8.90
C ILE A 42 -11.04 -7.66 9.03
N LEU A 43 -10.92 -8.96 8.71
CA LEU A 43 -12.01 -9.93 8.88
C LEU A 43 -12.25 -10.31 10.36
N ASP A 44 -11.33 -9.99 11.26
CA ASP A 44 -11.55 -10.11 12.71
C ASP A 44 -12.57 -9.06 13.18
N SER A 45 -13.54 -9.49 13.99
CA SER A 45 -14.67 -8.64 14.37
C SER A 45 -14.25 -7.44 15.23
N GLU A 46 -13.23 -7.59 16.07
CA GLU A 46 -12.72 -6.49 16.90
C GLU A 46 -11.96 -5.47 16.06
N ARG A 47 -11.09 -5.96 15.15
CA ARG A 47 -10.35 -5.11 14.21
C ARG A 47 -11.31 -4.36 13.29
N PHE A 48 -12.31 -5.04 12.73
CA PHE A 48 -13.34 -4.42 11.91
C PHE A 48 -14.09 -3.33 12.67
N HIS A 49 -14.52 -3.63 13.91
CA HIS A 49 -15.22 -2.66 14.75
C HIS A 49 -14.36 -1.46 15.16
N SER A 50 -13.05 -1.68 15.37
CA SER A 50 -12.09 -0.60 15.61
C SER A 50 -12.00 0.30 14.37
N LEU A 51 -11.77 -0.28 13.20
CA LEU A 51 -11.64 0.45 11.93
C LEU A 51 -12.92 1.20 11.53
N SER A 52 -14.10 0.60 11.76
CA SER A 52 -15.39 1.23 11.42
C SER A 52 -15.68 2.48 12.25
N LYS A 53 -15.08 2.60 13.44
CA LYS A 53 -15.15 3.80 14.28
C LYS A 53 -14.18 4.91 13.85
N GLN A 54 -13.15 4.58 13.06
CA GLN A 54 -12.16 5.54 12.59
C GLN A 54 -12.71 6.32 11.37
N TRP A 55 -13.49 7.36 11.63
CA TRP A 55 -14.10 8.19 10.58
C TRP A 55 -13.09 8.79 9.59
N TYR A 56 -11.83 8.97 10.00
CA TYR A 56 -10.79 9.52 9.14
C TYR A 56 -10.25 8.52 8.11
N LEU A 57 -10.45 7.21 8.28
CA LEU A 57 -9.98 6.21 7.32
C LEU A 57 -10.50 6.47 5.89
N PRO A 58 -11.82 6.62 5.63
CA PRO A 58 -12.31 6.94 4.28
C PRO A 58 -11.76 8.27 3.76
N VAL A 59 -11.56 9.27 4.64
CA VAL A 59 -10.98 10.56 4.26
C VAL A 59 -9.54 10.41 3.81
N VAL A 60 -8.73 9.60 4.51
CA VAL A 60 -7.34 9.33 4.14
C VAL A 60 -7.26 8.52 2.85
N VAL A 61 -8.13 7.53 2.65
CA VAL A 61 -8.19 6.74 1.40
C VAL A 61 -8.51 7.64 0.21
N VAL A 62 -9.57 8.45 0.30
CA VAL A 62 -9.97 9.34 -0.79
C VAL A 62 -8.93 10.45 -1.00
N GLY A 63 -8.48 11.07 0.09
CA GLY A 63 -7.49 12.15 0.06
C GLY A 63 -6.17 11.71 -0.57
N SER A 64 -5.64 10.55 -0.17
CA SER A 64 -4.40 10.02 -0.75
C SER A 64 -4.54 9.66 -2.23
N GLY A 65 -5.69 9.15 -2.67
CA GLY A 65 -5.97 8.93 -4.09
C GLY A 65 -5.93 10.23 -4.90
N ILE A 66 -6.58 11.29 -4.39
CA ILE A 66 -6.56 12.63 -5.02
C ILE A 66 -5.14 13.21 -5.03
N THR A 67 -4.42 13.14 -3.91
CA THR A 67 -3.03 13.63 -3.82
C THR A 67 -2.11 12.88 -4.78
N THR A 68 -2.22 11.55 -4.85
CA THR A 68 -1.44 10.74 -5.81
C THR A 68 -1.76 11.17 -7.24
N SER A 69 -3.03 11.36 -7.57
CA SER A 69 -3.46 11.85 -8.89
C SER A 69 -2.87 13.22 -9.22
N ALA A 70 -2.89 14.16 -8.27
CA ALA A 70 -2.35 15.50 -8.45
C ALA A 70 -0.83 15.49 -8.64
N LEU A 71 -0.12 14.62 -7.90
CA LEU A 71 1.32 14.42 -8.06
C LEU A 71 1.65 13.86 -9.46
N MET A 72 0.89 12.88 -9.94
CA MET A 72 1.08 12.29 -11.26
C MET A 72 0.76 13.23 -12.42
N LYS A 73 -0.03 14.29 -12.19
CA LYS A 73 -0.31 15.35 -13.17
C LYS A 73 0.72 16.46 -13.16
N ASN A 74 1.57 16.54 -12.14
CA ASN A 74 2.51 17.64 -12.06
C ASN A 74 3.57 17.45 -13.14
N ASP A 75 3.63 18.36 -14.12
CA ASP A 75 4.57 18.31 -15.24
C ASP A 75 6.01 18.15 -14.75
N GLY A 76 6.36 18.71 -13.59
CA GLY A 76 7.69 18.53 -13.00
C GLY A 76 8.04 17.09 -12.62
N PHE A 77 7.05 16.23 -12.35
CA PHE A 77 7.21 14.79 -12.12
C PHE A 77 7.18 13.97 -13.42
N VAL A 78 6.40 14.40 -14.42
CA VAL A 78 6.33 13.73 -15.73
C VAL A 78 7.60 14.01 -16.54
N ASP A 79 8.01 15.27 -16.63
CA ASP A 79 9.20 15.70 -17.37
C ASP A 79 10.49 15.11 -16.77
N THR A 80 10.55 14.88 -15.45
CA THR A 80 11.71 14.22 -14.84
C THR A 80 11.80 12.73 -15.14
N HIS A 81 10.70 12.11 -15.58
CA HIS A 81 10.67 10.71 -15.98
C HIS A 81 10.98 10.52 -17.46
N GLU A 82 10.70 11.52 -18.29
CA GLU A 82 10.92 11.49 -19.74
C GLU A 82 12.20 12.19 -20.21
N SER A 83 12.76 13.12 -19.43
CA SER A 83 13.99 13.83 -19.81
C SER A 83 15.26 13.05 -19.43
N GLU A 84 16.18 12.91 -20.39
CA GLU A 84 17.55 12.42 -20.14
C GLU A 84 18.36 13.37 -19.22
N ASP A 85 17.87 14.61 -19.03
CA ASP A 85 18.53 15.67 -18.25
C ASP A 85 18.55 15.43 -16.73
N GLY A 86 17.91 14.36 -16.25
CA GLY A 86 17.95 13.94 -14.86
C GLY A 86 17.00 14.72 -13.95
N MET A 87 16.70 14.15 -12.79
CA MET A 87 15.77 14.76 -11.83
C MET A 87 16.27 16.12 -11.32
N THR A 88 15.39 17.12 -11.31
CA THR A 88 15.68 18.41 -10.65
C THR A 88 16.05 18.18 -9.18
N THR A 89 16.92 19.03 -8.62
CA THR A 89 17.34 18.92 -7.21
C THR A 89 16.15 18.91 -6.26
N ALA A 90 15.10 19.68 -6.55
CA ALA A 90 13.88 19.72 -5.73
C ALA A 90 13.13 18.38 -5.75
N VAL A 91 12.93 17.79 -6.94
CA VAL A 91 12.28 16.47 -7.07
C VAL A 91 13.12 15.39 -6.38
N ASN A 92 14.44 15.40 -6.55
CA ASN A 92 15.34 14.47 -5.86
C ASN A 92 15.23 14.57 -4.33
N VAL A 93 15.19 15.77 -3.77
CA VAL A 93 15.03 15.98 -2.32
C VAL A 93 13.68 15.46 -1.85
N VAL A 94 12.59 15.78 -2.55
CA VAL A 94 11.24 15.33 -2.18
C VAL A 94 11.13 13.81 -2.24
N SER A 95 11.60 13.19 -3.32
CA SER A 95 11.64 11.73 -3.48
C SER A 95 12.47 11.06 -2.39
N THR A 96 13.64 11.63 -2.06
CA THR A 96 14.50 11.11 -0.98
C THR A 96 13.80 11.19 0.38
N LEU A 97 13.16 12.32 0.70
CA LEU A 97 12.40 12.48 1.94
C LEU A 97 11.23 11.48 2.01
N LEU A 98 10.56 11.22 0.89
CA LEU A 98 9.47 10.25 0.83
C LEU A 98 9.97 8.81 1.07
N VAL A 99 11.12 8.43 0.47
CA VAL A 99 11.76 7.14 0.72
C VAL A 99 12.15 6.99 2.20
N ILE A 100 12.72 8.03 2.81
CA ILE A 100 13.05 8.05 4.23
C ILE A 100 11.79 7.88 5.09
N ALA A 101 10.71 8.61 4.77
CA ALA A 101 9.44 8.53 5.49
C ALA A 101 8.83 7.12 5.42
N VAL A 102 8.88 6.48 4.24
CA VAL A 102 8.46 5.09 4.04
C VAL A 102 9.34 4.14 4.88
N GLY A 103 10.66 4.31 4.87
CA GLY A 103 11.57 3.52 5.70
C GLY A 103 11.28 3.64 7.19
N LEU A 104 11.02 4.86 7.68
CA LEU A 104 10.63 5.12 9.07
C LEU A 104 9.28 4.48 9.41
N ALA A 105 8.31 4.48 8.48
CA ALA A 105 7.03 3.80 8.66
C ALA A 105 7.24 2.30 8.90
N PHE A 106 8.09 1.64 8.10
CA PHE A 106 8.44 0.23 8.29
C PHE A 106 9.08 -0.04 9.64
N VAL A 107 10.07 0.79 10.03
CA VAL A 107 10.74 0.65 11.34
C VAL A 107 9.73 0.80 12.48
N TYR A 108 8.82 1.77 12.36
CA TYR A 108 7.74 1.96 13.34
C TYR A 108 6.81 0.74 13.40
N HIS A 109 6.35 0.21 12.26
CA HIS A 109 5.50 -0.98 12.22
C HIS A 109 6.20 -2.21 12.82
N PHE A 110 7.50 -2.38 12.53
CA PHE A 110 8.30 -3.44 13.15
C PHE A 110 8.39 -3.28 14.67
N PHE A 111 8.58 -2.04 15.15
CA PHE A 111 8.61 -1.74 16.58
C PHE A 111 7.25 -2.01 17.27
N VAL A 112 6.14 -1.65 16.63
CA VAL A 112 4.79 -1.97 17.14
C VAL A 112 4.57 -3.49 17.15
N ALA A 113 4.96 -4.20 16.08
CA ALA A 113 4.91 -5.65 16.01
C ALA A 113 5.70 -6.30 17.14
N TRP A 114 6.92 -5.81 17.38
CA TRP A 114 7.79 -6.28 18.47
C TRP A 114 7.15 -6.09 19.85
N LYS A 115 6.39 -5.01 20.06
CA LYS A 115 5.71 -4.76 21.34
C LYS A 115 4.43 -5.55 21.53
N THR A 116 3.72 -5.88 20.45
CA THR A 116 2.35 -6.38 20.51
C THR A 116 2.22 -7.87 20.22
N LEU A 117 3.19 -8.48 19.52
CA LEU A 117 3.12 -9.88 19.14
C LEU A 117 3.84 -10.78 20.17
N PRO A 118 3.22 -11.92 20.58
CA PRO A 118 3.81 -12.84 21.54
C PRO A 118 5.13 -13.48 21.07
N GLY A 119 5.36 -13.56 19.75
CA GLY A 119 6.62 -14.06 19.19
C GLY A 119 7.84 -13.20 19.53
N ALA A 120 7.66 -11.90 19.79
CA ALA A 120 8.75 -11.05 20.25
C ALA A 120 9.20 -11.41 21.67
N VAL A 121 8.27 -11.86 22.52
CA VAL A 121 8.61 -12.41 23.86
C VAL A 121 9.38 -13.73 23.70
N MET A 122 9.04 -14.55 22.71
CA MET A 122 9.75 -15.79 22.41
C MET A 122 11.19 -15.55 21.90
N ILE A 123 11.40 -14.53 21.04
CA ILE A 123 12.73 -14.20 20.50
C ILE A 123 13.58 -13.41 21.52
N SER A 124 12.96 -12.55 22.34
CA SER A 124 13.67 -11.77 23.37
C SER A 124 14.04 -12.56 24.63
N GLY A 125 13.74 -13.87 24.67
CA GLY A 125 14.13 -14.75 25.78
C GLY A 125 13.29 -14.56 27.04
N GLY A 126 12.02 -14.17 26.92
CA GLY A 126 11.10 -14.11 28.04
C GLY A 126 11.18 -12.82 28.88
N VAL A 127 11.63 -11.71 28.30
CA VAL A 127 11.40 -10.40 28.92
C VAL A 127 9.89 -10.21 28.96
N ALA A 128 9.30 -10.34 30.16
CA ALA A 128 7.87 -10.23 30.37
C ALA A 128 7.37 -8.93 29.72
N ALA A 129 6.35 -9.05 28.87
CA ALA A 129 5.62 -7.87 28.41
C ALA A 129 5.19 -7.08 29.67
N PRO A 130 5.26 -5.74 29.67
CA PRO A 130 4.85 -4.94 30.82
C PRO A 130 3.46 -5.38 31.28
N GLU A 131 3.27 -5.63 32.58
CA GLU A 131 1.95 -6.03 33.14
C GLU A 131 0.84 -5.02 32.80
N ASP A 132 1.22 -3.78 32.49
CA ASP A 132 0.32 -2.68 32.10
C ASP A 132 -0.05 -2.69 30.60
N ALA A 133 0.45 -3.64 29.81
CA ALA A 133 0.06 -3.83 28.41
C ALA A 133 -1.36 -4.43 28.36
N THR A 134 -2.33 -3.59 28.69
CA THR A 134 -3.79 -3.83 28.61
C THR A 134 -4.29 -4.14 27.19
N ALA A 135 -3.40 -4.21 26.19
CA ALA A 135 -3.76 -4.67 24.87
C ALA A 135 -4.14 -6.15 24.98
N PRO A 136 -5.40 -6.53 24.69
CA PRO A 136 -5.82 -7.92 24.75
C PRO A 136 -4.86 -8.75 23.88
N VAL A 137 -4.28 -9.79 24.47
CA VAL A 137 -3.48 -10.78 23.76
C VAL A 137 -4.41 -11.47 22.77
N ARG A 138 -4.55 -10.87 21.58
CA ARG A 138 -5.38 -11.38 20.49
C ARG A 138 -4.77 -12.68 19.96
N SER A 139 -5.66 -13.56 19.49
CA SER A 139 -5.47 -14.99 19.23
C SER A 139 -4.09 -15.41 18.69
N GLY A 140 -3.65 -16.62 19.05
CA GLY A 140 -2.30 -17.16 18.83
C GLY A 140 -1.79 -17.25 17.37
N ASN A 141 -2.57 -16.85 16.37
CA ASN A 141 -2.19 -16.92 14.96
C ASN A 141 -1.70 -15.58 14.35
N ARG A 142 -1.79 -14.45 15.08
CA ARG A 142 -1.38 -13.14 14.55
C ARG A 142 0.09 -13.00 14.24
N PHE A 143 0.95 -13.66 15.03
CA PHE A 143 2.38 -13.69 14.73
C PHE A 143 2.65 -14.38 13.39
N ALA A 144 1.99 -15.51 13.12
CA ALA A 144 2.14 -16.21 11.86
C ALA A 144 1.60 -15.37 10.68
N GLN A 145 0.45 -14.71 10.84
CA GLN A 145 -0.09 -13.78 9.84
C GLN A 145 0.87 -12.60 9.57
N TYR A 146 1.38 -11.94 10.61
CA TYR A 146 2.34 -10.85 10.46
C TYR A 146 3.65 -11.31 9.81
N MET A 147 4.18 -12.48 10.19
CA MET A 147 5.36 -13.04 9.54
C MET A 147 5.07 -13.39 8.08
N ALA A 148 3.88 -13.92 7.78
CA ALA A 148 3.46 -14.20 6.41
C ALA A 148 3.38 -12.92 5.58
N THR A 149 2.84 -11.82 6.12
CA THR A 149 2.81 -10.53 5.40
C THR A 149 4.21 -9.96 5.22
N ALA A 150 5.05 -9.98 6.25
CA ALA A 150 6.43 -9.51 6.16
C ALA A 150 7.25 -10.30 5.13
N VAL A 151 7.14 -11.63 5.12
CA VAL A 151 7.79 -12.51 4.13
C VAL A 151 7.25 -12.24 2.73
N LEU A 152 5.93 -12.07 2.58
CA LEU A 152 5.31 -11.76 1.29
C LEU A 152 5.79 -10.41 0.76
N VAL A 153 5.88 -9.38 1.60
CA VAL A 153 6.42 -8.06 1.23
C VAL A 153 7.88 -8.18 0.81
N ALA A 154 8.71 -8.85 1.60
CA ALA A 154 10.12 -9.03 1.29
C ALA A 154 10.33 -9.81 -0.02
N ALA A 155 9.60 -10.91 -0.21
CA ALA A 155 9.64 -11.71 -1.42
C ALA A 155 9.18 -10.91 -2.65
N PHE A 156 8.08 -10.15 -2.52
CA PHE A 156 7.58 -9.31 -3.60
C PHE A 156 8.60 -8.24 -3.98
N VAL A 157 9.15 -7.50 -3.01
CA VAL A 157 10.16 -6.45 -3.26
C VAL A 157 11.41 -7.04 -3.92
N ALA A 158 11.89 -8.20 -3.45
CA ALA A 158 13.06 -8.86 -4.03
C ALA A 158 12.82 -9.34 -5.46
N LEU A 159 11.71 -10.04 -5.71
CA LEU A 159 11.33 -10.49 -7.05
C LEU A 159 11.12 -9.30 -7.99
N TYR A 160 10.46 -8.27 -7.50
CA TYR A 160 10.19 -7.07 -8.27
C TYR A 160 11.47 -6.32 -8.65
N ALA A 161 12.39 -6.09 -7.69
CA ALA A 161 13.69 -5.50 -7.97
C ALA A 161 14.48 -6.30 -9.01
N ALA A 162 14.42 -7.64 -8.94
CA ALA A 162 15.06 -8.52 -9.91
C ALA A 162 14.42 -8.41 -11.32
N PHE A 163 13.08 -8.35 -11.41
CA PHE A 163 12.38 -8.17 -12.68
C PHE A 163 12.61 -6.79 -13.30
N ALA A 164 12.54 -5.72 -12.50
CA ALA A 164 12.80 -4.35 -12.93
C ALA A 164 14.24 -4.23 -13.47
N HIS A 165 15.22 -4.77 -12.73
CA HIS A 165 16.62 -4.79 -13.18
C HIS A 165 16.79 -5.54 -14.50
N ARG A 166 16.12 -6.70 -14.67
CA ARG A 166 16.23 -7.50 -15.90
C ARG A 166 15.58 -6.84 -17.11
N ARG A 167 14.43 -6.18 -16.93
CA ARG A 167 13.67 -5.58 -18.04
C ARG A 167 14.16 -4.19 -18.43
N GLY A 168 14.95 -3.52 -17.59
CA GLY A 168 15.26 -2.09 -17.78
C GLY A 168 14.00 -1.23 -17.72
N ASP A 169 12.93 -1.77 -17.14
CA ASP A 169 11.65 -1.08 -16.98
C ASP A 169 11.83 -0.15 -15.77
N ASN A 170 11.83 1.16 -16.01
CA ASN A 170 12.15 2.24 -15.07
C ASN A 170 11.11 2.40 -13.94
N TRP A 171 10.64 1.27 -13.37
CA TRP A 171 9.67 1.17 -12.29
C TRP A 171 8.25 1.64 -12.65
N ASN A 172 7.96 1.79 -13.95
CA ASN A 172 6.79 2.50 -14.47
C ASN A 172 5.42 1.87 -14.11
N TYR A 173 5.35 0.53 -14.07
CA TYR A 173 4.05 -0.16 -14.03
C TYR A 173 3.67 -0.81 -12.69
N HIS A 174 4.55 -0.75 -11.68
CA HIS A 174 4.42 -1.66 -10.54
C HIS A 174 4.25 -0.96 -9.19
N TYR A 175 4.24 0.38 -9.17
CA TYR A 175 3.96 1.14 -7.96
C TYR A 175 2.55 0.84 -7.40
N ILE A 176 1.62 0.41 -8.26
CA ILE A 176 0.26 -0.01 -7.91
C ILE A 176 0.31 -1.26 -7.01
N LEU A 177 0.95 -2.33 -7.50
CA LEU A 177 1.12 -3.55 -6.72
C LEU A 177 1.99 -3.30 -5.48
N LEU A 178 3.02 -2.47 -5.61
CA LEU A 178 3.83 -2.07 -4.46
C LEU A 178 2.94 -1.40 -3.40
N ALA A 179 2.09 -0.43 -3.75
CA ALA A 179 1.18 0.20 -2.80
C ALA A 179 0.27 -0.83 -2.12
N TRP A 180 -0.27 -1.79 -2.86
CA TRP A 180 -1.06 -2.88 -2.25
C TRP A 180 -0.23 -3.74 -1.29
N VAL A 181 0.95 -4.20 -1.69
CA VAL A 181 1.85 -5.00 -0.85
C VAL A 181 2.26 -4.23 0.40
N MET A 182 2.52 -2.94 0.26
CA MET A 182 2.85 -2.04 1.37
C MET A 182 1.70 -1.87 2.34
N SER A 183 0.45 -1.98 1.90
CA SER A 183 -0.72 -1.95 2.80
C SER A 183 -0.75 -3.14 3.78
N LEU A 184 -0.11 -4.26 3.44
CA LEU A 184 -0.17 -5.51 4.20
C LEU A 184 0.57 -5.46 5.54
N ILE A 185 1.40 -4.44 5.77
CA ILE A 185 2.08 -4.22 7.05
C ILE A 185 1.17 -3.51 8.08
N ALA A 186 0.01 -3.03 7.65
CA ALA A 186 -0.92 -2.23 8.45
C ALA A 186 -1.86 -3.09 9.33
N SER A 187 -1.35 -4.15 9.95
CA SER A 187 -2.17 -5.09 10.73
C SER A 187 -2.53 -4.60 12.14
N PHE A 188 -2.01 -3.45 12.59
CA PHE A 188 -2.12 -3.01 13.99
C PHE A 188 -3.20 -1.93 14.22
N ASP A 189 -3.77 -1.91 15.43
CA ASP A 189 -4.82 -0.98 15.89
C ASP A 189 -4.36 0.44 16.22
N ASP A 190 -3.12 0.79 15.91
CA ASP A 190 -2.63 2.13 16.17
C ASP A 190 -3.01 3.11 15.03
N PRO A 191 -3.19 4.41 15.34
CA PRO A 191 -3.61 5.40 14.34
C PRO A 191 -2.68 5.49 13.14
N PHE A 192 -1.37 5.29 13.33
CA PHE A 192 -0.40 5.35 12.24
C PHE A 192 -0.61 4.20 11.26
N SER A 193 -0.86 2.98 11.75
CA SER A 193 -1.24 1.86 10.89
C SER A 193 -2.53 2.13 10.10
N VAL A 194 -3.53 2.77 10.69
CA VAL A 194 -4.78 3.11 9.99
C VAL A 194 -4.53 4.16 8.89
N VAL A 195 -3.71 5.18 9.18
CA VAL A 195 -3.31 6.18 8.18
C VAL A 195 -2.51 5.52 7.05
N TRP A 196 -1.56 4.67 7.39
CA TRP A 196 -0.74 3.94 6.42
C TRP A 196 -1.60 3.04 5.51
N LEU A 197 -2.53 2.28 6.10
CA LEU A 197 -3.53 1.49 5.37
C LEU A 197 -4.32 2.38 4.41
N GLY A 198 -4.79 3.53 4.89
CA GLY A 198 -5.54 4.48 4.08
C GLY A 198 -4.75 5.01 2.89
N VAL A 199 -3.51 5.47 3.14
CA VAL A 199 -2.63 6.04 2.10
C VAL A 199 -2.29 5.00 1.03
N THR A 200 -1.87 3.80 1.45
CA THR A 200 -1.48 2.72 0.54
C THR A 200 -2.68 2.18 -0.26
N THR A 201 -3.85 2.05 0.37
CA THR A 201 -5.09 1.67 -0.31
C THR A 201 -5.53 2.73 -1.32
N GLY A 202 -5.50 4.01 -0.95
CA GLY A 202 -5.87 5.10 -1.86
C GLY A 202 -4.93 5.20 -3.06
N ALA A 203 -3.62 5.06 -2.85
CA ALA A 203 -2.63 4.99 -3.92
C ALA A 203 -2.84 3.78 -4.84
N PHE A 204 -3.14 2.60 -4.28
CA PHE A 204 -3.46 1.40 -5.04
C PHE A 204 -4.72 1.58 -5.91
N LEU A 205 -5.83 2.04 -5.32
CA LEU A 205 -7.08 2.27 -6.03
C LEU A 205 -6.93 3.32 -7.13
N GLN A 206 -6.16 4.38 -6.87
CA GLN A 206 -5.86 5.38 -7.87
C GLN A 206 -5.03 4.81 -9.02
N GLY A 207 -4.03 3.98 -8.70
CA GLY A 207 -3.24 3.25 -9.67
C GLY A 207 -4.08 2.38 -10.60
N VAL A 208 -4.97 1.55 -10.02
CA VAL A 208 -5.89 0.70 -10.81
C VAL A 208 -6.78 1.55 -11.69
N GLY A 209 -7.33 2.66 -11.17
CA GLY A 209 -8.16 3.56 -11.96
C GLY A 209 -7.43 4.26 -13.11
N ALA A 210 -6.13 4.49 -12.97
CA ALA A 210 -5.30 5.17 -13.97
C ALA A 210 -4.78 4.24 -15.07
N TYR A 211 -4.44 2.99 -14.74
CA TYR A 211 -3.74 2.07 -15.65
C TYR A 211 -4.52 0.81 -16.01
N SER A 212 -5.67 0.55 -15.37
CA SER A 212 -6.36 -0.75 -15.41
C SER A 212 -5.42 -1.89 -14.94
N PHE A 213 -5.90 -3.13 -14.84
CA PHE A 213 -5.03 -4.30 -14.65
C PHE A 213 -4.32 -4.72 -15.94
N GLN A 214 -4.39 -3.93 -17.00
CA GLN A 214 -3.73 -4.22 -18.29
C GLN A 214 -2.23 -4.49 -18.13
N PHE A 215 -1.55 -3.86 -17.17
CA PHE A 215 -0.13 -4.13 -16.90
C PHE A 215 0.16 -5.59 -16.50
N LEU A 216 -0.81 -6.33 -15.97
CA LEU A 216 -0.67 -7.75 -15.65
C LEU A 216 -0.79 -8.67 -16.87
N PHE A 217 -1.50 -8.21 -17.91
CA PHE A 217 -1.86 -9.03 -19.07
C PHE A 217 -1.18 -8.60 -20.36
N ARG A 218 -0.52 -7.44 -20.36
CA ARG A 218 0.24 -6.95 -21.51
C ARG A 218 1.56 -7.72 -21.59
N SER A 219 1.56 -8.77 -22.41
CA SER A 219 2.80 -9.33 -22.94
C SER A 219 3.29 -8.41 -24.04
N ASP A 220 4.41 -7.73 -23.82
CA ASP A 220 5.17 -7.11 -24.91
C ASP A 220 5.68 -8.18 -25.89
#